data_AF-A0A832TMJ9-F1
#
_entry.id   AF-A0A832TMJ9-F1
#
_cell.length_a   1.000
_cell.length_b   1.000
_cell.length_c   1.000
_cell.angle_alpha   90.00
_cell.angle_beta   90.00
_cell.angle_gamma   90.00
#
_symmetry.space_group_name_H-M   'P 1'
#
loop_
_entity.id
_entity.type
_entity.pdbx_description
1 polymer ?
#
loop_
_entity_poly.entity_id
_entity_poly.type
_entity_poly.pdbx_seq_one_letter_code
_entity_poly.pdbx_strand_id
1 'polypeptide(L)'
;MFIYETKNFIVESPDHPHVSRADGGHLIIRPKVEVENRWDLDARKATELMRLSLILGEAMVSGLNRQGIPVERLNFQDNGNWAIGTKKKAHMHLHIYGRAKNSKGQKRGEALYFPDKNTKFFLKLKPLKQGDVDAILKELKRIERKKKYDLKVWGL
;
A
#
# COMPACT_ATOMS: atom_id res chain seq x y z
N MET A 1 -8.80 0.55 7.83
CA MET A 1 -8.03 0.91 9.06
C MET A 1 -6.95 1.94 8.76
N PHE A 2 -7.00 3.11 9.41
CA PHE A 2 -5.98 4.17 9.29
C PHE A 2 -4.62 3.73 9.86
N ILE A 3 -3.52 4.18 9.25
CA ILE A 3 -2.15 3.88 9.69
C ILE A 3 -1.35 5.14 9.95
N TYR A 4 -1.33 6.05 8.98
CA TYR A 4 -0.47 7.23 8.98
C TYR A 4 -1.00 8.25 7.98
N GLU A 5 -0.62 9.51 8.13
CA GLU A 5 -0.86 10.54 7.12
C GLU A 5 0.30 11.51 7.06
N THR A 6 0.45 12.11 5.89
CA THR A 6 1.32 13.26 5.67
C THR A 6 0.46 14.50 5.41
N LYS A 7 1.09 15.60 4.98
CA LYS A 7 0.36 16.80 4.57
C LYS A 7 -0.62 16.50 3.43
N ASN A 8 -0.21 15.71 2.44
CA ASN A 8 -0.99 15.51 1.20
C ASN A 8 -1.60 14.11 1.04
N PHE A 9 -1.21 13.12 1.86
CA PHE A 9 -1.63 11.72 1.67
C PHE A 9 -2.13 11.07 2.95
N ILE A 10 -3.02 10.10 2.80
CA ILE A 10 -3.51 9.19 3.83
C ILE A 10 -3.05 7.78 3.50
N VAL A 11 -2.63 7.05 4.52
CA VAL A 11 -2.21 5.65 4.45
C VAL A 11 -3.15 4.81 5.27
N GLU A 12 -3.69 3.76 4.65
CA GLU A 12 -4.64 2.86 5.29
C GLU A 12 -4.47 1.41 4.84
N SER A 13 -4.90 0.47 5.67
CA SER A 13 -5.16 -0.90 5.26
C SER A 13 -6.65 -1.06 4.97
N PRO A 14 -7.06 -1.52 3.77
CA PRO A 14 -8.46 -1.69 3.43
C PRO A 14 -9.08 -2.90 4.15
N ASP A 15 -10.36 -2.80 4.50
CA ASP A 15 -11.10 -3.88 5.16
C ASP A 15 -11.34 -5.08 4.22
N HIS A 16 -11.40 -4.81 2.91
CA HIS A 16 -11.44 -5.80 1.84
C HIS A 16 -10.14 -5.72 1.02
N PRO A 17 -9.06 -6.40 1.46
CA PRO A 17 -7.78 -6.31 0.77
C PRO A 17 -7.77 -7.11 -0.54
N HIS A 18 -6.84 -6.80 -1.45
CA HIS A 18 -6.58 -7.64 -2.63
C HIS A 18 -5.52 -8.73 -2.37
N VAL A 19 -4.75 -8.59 -1.29
CA VAL A 19 -3.81 -9.58 -0.79
C VAL A 19 -4.11 -9.82 0.68
N SER A 20 -4.43 -11.06 1.02
CA SER A 20 -4.72 -11.45 2.40
C SER A 20 -3.50 -11.22 3.30
N ARG A 21 -3.73 -10.92 4.58
CA ARG A 21 -2.68 -10.78 5.61
C ARG A 21 -1.63 -11.90 5.55
N ALA A 22 -2.08 -13.16 5.46
CA ALA A 22 -1.18 -14.31 5.45
C ALA A 22 -0.30 -14.41 4.20
N ASP A 23 -0.71 -13.78 3.10
CA ASP A 23 0.00 -13.74 1.82
C ASP A 23 0.92 -12.51 1.70
N GLY A 24 0.93 -11.65 2.71
CA GLY A 24 1.77 -10.45 2.80
C GLY A 24 1.02 -9.14 2.98
N GLY A 25 -0.32 -9.15 2.91
CA GLY A 25 -1.15 -7.99 3.23
C GLY A 25 -1.15 -6.88 2.16
N HIS A 26 -1.96 -5.85 2.43
CA HIS A 26 -2.27 -4.78 1.49
C HIS A 26 -2.40 -3.44 2.22
N LEU A 27 -1.67 -2.43 1.74
CA LEU A 27 -1.80 -1.04 2.13
C LEU A 27 -2.19 -0.19 0.93
N ILE A 28 -2.82 0.95 1.18
CA ILE A 28 -3.18 1.96 0.17
C ILE A 28 -2.64 3.31 0.63
N ILE A 29 -2.00 4.04 -0.30
CA ILE A 29 -1.75 5.47 -0.17
C ILE A 29 -2.74 6.20 -1.08
N ARG A 30 -3.51 7.14 -0.55
CA ARG A 30 -4.39 7.99 -1.37
C ARG A 30 -4.15 9.47 -1.07
N PRO A 31 -4.27 10.35 -2.07
CA PRO A 31 -4.20 11.78 -1.86
C PRO A 31 -5.40 12.27 -1.05
N LYS A 32 -5.19 13.34 -0.28
CA LYS A 32 -6.27 14.05 0.44
C LYS A 32 -7.11 14.91 -0.50
N VAL A 33 -6.55 15.28 -1.64
CA VAL A 33 -7.27 15.93 -2.74
C VAL A 33 -7.74 14.89 -3.74
N GLU A 34 -8.91 15.11 -4.33
CA GLU A 34 -9.43 14.22 -5.36
C GLU A 34 -8.65 14.45 -6.67
N VAL A 35 -7.97 13.41 -7.12
CA VAL A 35 -7.29 13.35 -8.42
C VAL A 35 -7.54 11.99 -9.05
N GLU A 36 -7.63 11.95 -10.37
CA GLU A 36 -7.97 10.73 -11.10
C GLU A 36 -6.73 9.89 -11.38
N ASN A 37 -5.63 10.54 -11.78
CA ASN A 37 -4.39 9.89 -12.18
C ASN A 37 -3.19 10.44 -11.41
N ARG A 38 -2.13 9.63 -11.32
CA ARG A 38 -0.87 10.07 -10.70
C ARG A 38 -0.20 11.26 -11.41
N TRP A 39 -0.44 11.45 -12.71
CA TRP A 39 0.12 12.59 -13.47
C TRP A 39 -0.64 13.90 -13.21
N ASP A 40 -1.78 13.85 -12.53
CA ASP A 40 -2.51 15.04 -12.08
C ASP A 40 -1.89 15.64 -10.79
N LEU A 41 -0.92 14.96 -10.18
CA LEU A 41 -0.17 15.46 -9.03
C LEU A 41 0.88 16.48 -9.49
N ASP A 42 1.00 17.59 -8.75
CA ASP A 42 2.14 18.49 -8.91
C ASP A 42 3.45 17.79 -8.48
N ALA A 43 4.58 18.39 -8.88
CA ALA A 43 5.91 17.83 -8.64
C ALA A 43 6.22 17.58 -7.16
N ARG A 44 5.73 18.42 -6.24
CA ARG A 44 5.95 18.24 -4.80
C ARG A 44 5.15 17.05 -4.28
N LYS A 45 3.86 16.94 -4.65
CA LYS A 45 3.00 15.81 -4.26
C LYS A 45 3.49 14.50 -4.88
N ALA A 46 3.95 14.50 -6.12
CA ALA A 46 4.53 13.31 -6.76
C ALA A 46 5.81 12.85 -6.05
N THR A 47 6.67 13.80 -5.66
CA THR A 47 7.90 13.53 -4.89
C THR A 47 7.58 12.98 -3.49
N GLU A 48 6.60 13.57 -2.80
CA GLU A 48 6.12 13.10 -1.51
C GLU A 48 5.53 11.68 -1.59
N LEU A 49 4.72 11.38 -2.61
CA LEU A 49 4.19 10.05 -2.86
C LEU A 49 5.31 9.02 -3.03
N MET A 50 6.32 9.34 -3.85
CA MET A 50 7.45 8.44 -4.07
C MET A 50 8.20 8.17 -2.76
N ARG A 51 8.57 9.22 -2.02
CA ARG A 51 9.22 9.09 -0.70
C ARG A 51 8.41 8.22 0.24
N LEU A 52 7.12 8.52 0.38
CA LEU A 52 6.20 7.83 1.27
C LEU A 52 6.05 6.35 0.89
N SER A 53 5.97 6.04 -0.41
CA SER A 53 5.89 4.65 -0.89
C SER A 53 7.12 3.82 -0.53
N LEU A 54 8.32 4.41 -0.56
CA LEU A 54 9.57 3.72 -0.20
C LEU A 54 9.65 3.44 1.30
N ILE A 55 9.33 4.45 2.14
CA ILE A 55 9.34 4.30 3.60
C ILE A 55 8.32 3.25 4.02
N LEU A 56 7.09 3.33 3.49
CA LEU A 56 6.04 2.37 3.78
C LEU A 56 6.40 0.97 3.30
N GLY A 57 7.03 0.84 2.13
CA GLY A 57 7.51 -0.44 1.65
C GLY A 57 8.49 -1.11 2.63
N GLU A 58 9.54 -0.39 3.04
CA GLU A 58 10.49 -0.90 4.02
C GLU A 58 9.82 -1.22 5.37
N ALA A 59 8.90 -0.36 5.82
CA ALA A 59 8.17 -0.50 7.08
C ALA A 59 7.22 -1.70 7.06
N MET A 60 6.53 -1.92 5.93
CA MET A 60 5.63 -3.05 5.72
C MET A 60 6.38 -4.38 5.78
N VAL A 61 7.50 -4.49 5.05
CA VAL A 61 8.35 -5.70 5.09
C VAL A 61 8.86 -5.95 6.50
N SER A 62 9.44 -4.94 7.14
CA SER A 62 10.04 -5.10 8.48
C SER A 62 8.99 -5.40 9.55
N GLY A 63 7.87 -4.66 9.54
CA GLY A 63 6.80 -4.78 10.52
C GLY A 63 6.08 -6.12 10.43
N LEU A 64 5.70 -6.54 9.22
CA LEU A 64 5.01 -7.82 9.02
C LEU A 64 5.91 -9.04 9.28
N ASN A 65 7.21 -8.95 8.95
CA ASN A 65 8.16 -10.01 9.28
C ASN A 65 8.27 -10.21 10.81
N ARG A 66 8.22 -9.13 11.60
CA ARG A 66 8.17 -9.23 13.07
C ARG A 66 6.87 -9.85 13.60
N GLN A 67 5.80 -9.79 12.82
CA GLN A 67 4.52 -10.45 13.11
C GLN A 67 4.46 -11.90 12.58
N GLY A 68 5.58 -12.45 12.12
CA GLY A 68 5.67 -13.81 11.60
C GLY A 68 5.10 -14.00 10.20
N ILE A 69 4.84 -12.91 9.46
CA ILE A 69 4.42 -12.96 8.05
C ILE A 69 5.66 -12.73 7.19
N PRO A 70 6.19 -13.75 6.50
CA PRO A 70 7.50 -13.67 5.85
C PRO A 70 7.44 -12.97 4.48
N VAL A 71 7.19 -11.67 4.47
CA VAL A 71 7.19 -10.80 3.29
C VAL A 71 8.61 -10.70 2.73
N GLU A 72 8.78 -11.05 1.46
CA GLU A 72 10.07 -11.01 0.75
C GLU A 72 10.11 -10.02 -0.41
N ARG A 73 8.94 -9.65 -0.95
CA ARG A 73 8.82 -8.74 -2.09
C ARG A 73 7.58 -7.87 -1.93
N LEU A 74 7.59 -6.72 -2.60
CA LEU A 74 6.44 -5.83 -2.71
C LEU A 74 6.04 -5.67 -4.18
N ASN A 75 4.76 -5.46 -4.43
CA ASN A 75 4.25 -4.90 -5.68
C ASN A 75 3.61 -3.55 -5.41
N PHE A 76 3.96 -2.56 -6.22
CA PHE A 76 3.39 -1.21 -6.18
C PHE A 76 2.54 -1.02 -7.42
N GLN A 77 1.26 -0.68 -7.26
CA GLN A 77 0.33 -0.59 -8.38
C GLN A 77 -0.63 0.58 -8.23
N ASP A 78 -0.86 1.29 -9.33
CA ASP A 78 -1.94 2.25 -9.52
C ASP A 78 -2.69 1.74 -10.77
N ASN A 79 -3.91 1.23 -10.58
CA ASN A 79 -4.61 0.46 -11.61
C ASN A 79 -5.81 1.22 -12.19
N GLY A 80 -6.74 1.72 -11.36
CA GLY A 80 -7.90 2.52 -11.79
C GLY A 80 -8.97 1.80 -12.65
N ASN A 81 -8.71 0.59 -13.14
CA ASN A 81 -9.48 -0.06 -14.20
C ASN A 81 -10.99 -0.25 -13.92
N TRP A 82 -11.40 -0.43 -12.66
CA TRP A 82 -12.81 -0.71 -12.32
C TRP A 82 -13.76 0.49 -12.44
N ALA A 83 -13.24 1.68 -12.77
CA ALA A 83 -14.05 2.84 -13.11
C ALA A 83 -14.34 2.94 -14.62
N ILE A 84 -13.53 2.29 -15.47
CA ILE A 84 -13.66 2.33 -16.93
C ILE A 84 -15.02 1.80 -17.35
N GLY A 85 -15.71 2.53 -18.23
CA GLY A 85 -17.05 2.18 -18.71
C GLY A 85 -18.18 2.40 -17.70
N THR A 86 -17.88 3.00 -16.54
CA THR A 86 -18.89 3.41 -15.55
C THR A 86 -19.09 4.92 -15.55
N LYS A 87 -20.16 5.42 -14.91
CA LYS A 87 -20.36 6.86 -14.68
C LYS A 87 -19.49 7.43 -13.54
N LYS A 88 -18.67 6.61 -12.90
CA LYS A 88 -17.82 7.00 -11.75
C LYS A 88 -16.44 7.39 -12.25
N LYS A 89 -15.85 8.41 -11.64
CA LYS A 89 -14.44 8.76 -11.86
C LYS A 89 -13.55 7.74 -11.16
N ALA A 90 -12.38 7.47 -11.75
CA ALA A 90 -11.32 6.80 -11.00
C ALA A 90 -10.81 7.75 -9.91
N HIS A 91 -10.41 7.19 -8.78
CA HIS A 91 -9.72 7.94 -7.74
C HIS A 91 -8.33 7.35 -7.62
N MET A 92 -7.32 8.18 -7.80
CA MET A 92 -5.93 7.77 -7.71
C MET A 92 -5.63 7.21 -6.32
N HIS A 93 -5.03 6.03 -6.28
CA HIS A 93 -4.46 5.48 -5.07
C HIS A 93 -3.38 4.46 -5.41
N LEU A 94 -2.27 4.52 -4.67
CA LEU A 94 -1.16 3.57 -4.82
C LEU A 94 -1.37 2.40 -3.87
N HIS A 95 -1.53 1.21 -4.44
CA HIS A 95 -1.51 -0.04 -3.70
C HIS A 95 -0.08 -0.46 -3.38
N ILE A 96 0.16 -0.91 -2.15
CA ILE A 96 1.37 -1.61 -1.74
C ILE A 96 0.96 -3.01 -1.29
N TYR A 97 1.36 -4.00 -2.07
CA TYR A 97 1.05 -5.40 -1.83
C TYR A 97 2.29 -6.13 -1.32
N GLY A 98 2.19 -6.68 -0.11
CA GLY A 98 3.23 -7.58 0.38
C GLY A 98 3.11 -8.94 -0.29
N ARG A 99 4.25 -9.55 -0.61
CA ARG A 99 4.34 -10.90 -1.18
C ARG A 99 5.14 -11.78 -0.23
N ALA A 100 4.45 -12.68 0.46
CA ALA A 100 5.06 -13.58 1.43
C ALA A 100 5.58 -14.87 0.77
N LYS A 101 6.65 -15.44 1.34
CA LYS A 101 7.26 -16.71 0.91
C LYS A 101 6.28 -17.88 0.89
N ASN A 102 5.30 -17.85 1.79
CA ASN A 102 4.29 -18.88 1.99
C ASN A 102 2.92 -18.46 1.41
N SER A 103 2.88 -17.47 0.51
CA SER A 103 1.65 -17.00 -0.10
C SER A 103 0.93 -18.13 -0.85
N LYS A 104 -0.35 -18.35 -0.52
CA LYS A 104 -1.19 -19.41 -1.11
C LYS A 104 -2.29 -18.88 -2.00
N GLY A 105 -2.92 -17.76 -1.63
CA GLY A 105 -4.01 -17.17 -2.41
C GLY A 105 -3.48 -16.47 -3.65
N GLN A 106 -2.50 -15.59 -3.47
CA GLN A 106 -1.79 -14.92 -4.56
C GLN A 106 -0.44 -15.59 -4.81
N LYS A 107 -0.44 -16.62 -5.66
CA LYS A 107 0.67 -17.57 -5.85
C LYS A 107 2.04 -16.88 -5.98
N ARG A 108 3.00 -17.35 -5.19
CA ARG A 108 4.38 -16.84 -5.20
C ARG A 108 5.02 -17.00 -6.57
N GLY A 109 5.78 -15.99 -7.00
CA GLY A 109 6.45 -15.96 -8.30
C GLY A 109 5.59 -15.44 -9.45
N GLU A 110 4.27 -15.31 -9.25
CA GLU A 110 3.34 -14.80 -10.25
C GLU A 110 2.94 -13.35 -9.95
N ALA A 111 2.51 -12.65 -11.01
CA ALA A 111 1.79 -11.39 -10.85
C ALA A 111 0.50 -11.60 -10.05
N LEU A 112 0.01 -10.55 -9.41
CA LEU A 112 -1.25 -10.62 -8.69
C LEU A 112 -2.41 -10.80 -9.66
N TYR A 113 -3.31 -11.72 -9.34
CA TYR A 113 -4.55 -11.93 -10.06
C TYR A 113 -5.64 -11.01 -9.49
N PHE A 114 -6.28 -10.22 -10.37
CA PHE A 114 -7.36 -9.31 -10.01
C PHE A 114 -8.60 -9.65 -10.86
N PRO A 115 -9.50 -10.51 -10.35
CA PRO A 115 -10.76 -10.78 -11.03
C PRO A 115 -11.71 -9.57 -10.94
N ASP A 116 -12.86 -9.68 -11.61
CA ASP A 116 -13.97 -8.74 -11.44
C ASP A 116 -14.31 -8.55 -9.95
N LYS A 117 -14.43 -7.29 -9.52
CA LYS A 117 -14.72 -6.88 -8.13
C LYS A 117 -16.05 -7.41 -7.59
N ASN A 118 -17.00 -7.76 -8.47
CA ASN A 118 -18.30 -8.30 -8.11
C ASN A 118 -18.24 -9.80 -7.77
N THR A 119 -17.10 -10.45 -8.04
CA THR A 119 -16.87 -11.83 -7.59
C THR A 119 -16.66 -11.88 -6.08
N LYS A 120 -16.93 -13.04 -5.47
CA LYS A 120 -16.65 -13.27 -4.04
C LYS A 120 -15.15 -13.48 -3.73
N PHE A 121 -14.25 -13.18 -4.66
CA PHE A 121 -12.81 -13.44 -4.53
C PHE A 121 -12.20 -12.68 -3.34
N PHE A 122 -12.43 -11.38 -3.27
CA PHE A 122 -11.83 -10.52 -2.23
C PHE A 122 -12.51 -10.67 -0.86
N LEU A 123 -13.78 -11.12 -0.80
CA LEU A 123 -14.54 -11.26 0.44
C LEU A 123 -13.95 -12.29 1.41
N LYS A 124 -13.15 -13.23 0.90
CA LYS A 124 -12.48 -14.27 1.71
C LYS A 124 -11.11 -13.84 2.23
N LEU A 125 -10.59 -12.70 1.75
CA LEU A 125 -9.26 -12.24 2.11
C LEU A 125 -9.30 -11.50 3.45
N LYS A 126 -8.30 -11.77 4.29
CA LYS A 126 -8.27 -11.24 5.65
C LYS A 126 -7.46 -9.94 5.67
N PRO A 127 -8.01 -8.84 6.21
CA PRO A 127 -7.26 -7.58 6.35
C PRO A 127 -6.11 -7.73 7.36
N LEU A 128 -5.23 -6.73 7.38
CA LEU A 128 -4.26 -6.60 8.46
C LEU A 128 -4.99 -6.39 9.80
N LYS A 129 -4.39 -6.91 10.87
CA LYS A 129 -4.85 -6.72 12.24
C LYS A 129 -4.20 -5.48 12.84
N GLN A 130 -4.75 -4.99 13.94
CA GLN A 130 -4.20 -3.84 14.66
C GLN A 130 -2.71 -4.02 15.01
N GLY A 131 -2.32 -5.19 15.54
CA GLY A 131 -0.90 -5.46 15.85
C GLY A 131 0.03 -5.44 14.63
N ASP A 132 -0.46 -5.73 13.43
CA ASP A 132 0.31 -5.58 12.20
C ASP A 132 0.51 -4.10 11.86
N VAL A 133 -0.57 -3.32 11.95
CA VAL A 133 -0.55 -1.86 11.72
C VAL A 133 0.38 -1.16 12.71
N ASP A 134 0.31 -1.53 13.99
CA ASP A 134 1.18 -0.98 15.03
C ASP A 134 2.66 -1.30 14.75
N ALA A 135 2.95 -2.53 14.31
CA ALA A 135 4.31 -2.93 13.95
C ALA A 135 4.83 -2.16 12.72
N ILE A 136 3.98 -1.96 11.70
CA ILE A 136 4.31 -1.16 10.51
C ILE A 136 4.56 0.29 10.92
N LEU A 137 3.69 0.89 11.73
CA LEU A 137 3.84 2.27 12.19
C LEU A 137 5.11 2.47 13.02
N LYS A 138 5.44 1.50 13.88
CA LYS A 138 6.70 1.52 14.66
C LYS A 138 7.91 1.50 13.74
N GLU A 139 7.92 0.63 12.73
CA GLU A 139 9.03 0.56 11.76
C GLU A 139 9.08 1.81 10.87
N LEU A 140 7.95 2.36 10.45
CA LEU A 140 7.87 3.61 9.69
C LEU A 140 8.56 4.74 10.46
N LYS A 141 8.19 4.96 11.73
CA LYS A 141 8.79 6.00 12.58
C LYS A 141 10.30 5.82 12.77
N ARG A 142 10.79 4.58 12.74
CA ARG A 142 12.22 4.27 12.82
C ARG A 142 12.93 4.53 11.50
N ILE A 143 12.34 4.08 10.39
CA ILE A 143 12.90 4.17 9.04
C ILE A 143 12.94 5.62 8.55
N GLU A 144 11.92 6.41 8.86
CA GLU A 144 11.83 7.81 8.48
C GLU A 144 13.02 8.66 9.02
N ARG A 145 13.64 8.23 10.12
CA ARG A 145 14.83 8.88 10.69
C ARG A 145 16.13 8.60 9.94
N LYS A 146 16.13 7.67 8.98
CA LYS A 146 17.33 7.39 8.16
C LYS A 146 17.61 8.59 7.25
N LYS A 147 18.89 8.95 7.09
CA LYS A 147 19.34 10.05 6.21
C LYS A 147 18.74 10.00 4.79
N LYS A 148 18.57 8.81 4.21
CA LYS A 148 17.95 8.60 2.89
C LYS A 148 16.52 9.18 2.79
N TYR A 149 15.81 9.25 3.91
CA TYR A 149 14.41 9.67 4.00
C TYR A 149 14.22 11.05 4.63
N ASP A 150 15.32 11.77 4.87
CA ASP A 150 15.25 13.17 5.28
C ASP A 150 14.50 13.99 4.22
N LEU A 151 13.57 14.84 4.66
CA LEU A 151 12.75 15.67 3.77
C LEU A 151 13.62 16.56 2.86
N LYS A 152 14.74 17.08 3.37
CA LYS A 152 15.67 17.93 2.61
C LYS A 152 16.29 17.18 1.44
N VAL A 153 16.60 15.89 1.59
CA VAL A 153 17.15 15.04 0.51
C VAL A 153 16.15 14.88 -0.63
N TRP A 154 14.85 14.97 -0.33
CA TRP A 154 13.76 14.86 -1.29
C TRP A 154 13.22 16.22 -1.75
N GLY A 155 13.79 17.34 -1.30
CA GLY A 155 13.28 18.67 -1.63
C GLY A 155 11.84 18.94 -1.11
N LEU A 156 11.48 18.30 0.00
CA LEU A 156 10.18 18.41 0.67
C LEU A 156 10.25 19.30 1.92
#